data_AF-A0A3D5NNR5-F1
#
_entry.id   AF-A0A3D5NNR5-F1
#
_cell.length_a   1.000
_cell.length_b   1.000
_cell.length_c   1.000
_cell.angle_alpha   90.00
_cell.angle_beta   90.00
_cell.angle_gamma   90.00
#
_symmetry.space_group_name_H-M   'P 1'
#
loop_
_entity.id
_entity.type
_entity.pdbx_description
1 polymer ?
#
loop_
_entity_poly.entity_id
_entity_poly.type
_entity_poly.pdbx_seq_one_letter_code
_entity_poly.pdbx_strand_id
1 'polypeptide(L)'
;VGLSDEYMGETAVPPVTLRFKDLKPEYSVQTNRDTSVYFNFSTHISTPDVVLEKLKKVAEDSFDEVIRKLNLEYLSFTRKMNLPHKALPWKTSVHTYDKVFDEVKRLVPDRQKILDDEAARIMNEGISDEREISLHLVKKLHTLWREKDPLIILYFSPPYYPHMAVTGKTPEENKLLEILDDLAVERDVHPIKARKFYPYISDLSYFSLPEEESVESLKRNMPGFGTSYILPLDEIRELDLPVTNIGPYGFDAHQYTERIEIDYSFYTLPDLVLQTVMGMLKNEKNI
;
A
#
# COMPACT_ATOMS: atom_id res chain seq x y z
N VAL A 1 -10.57 6.13 10.86
CA VAL A 1 -11.30 4.89 11.20
C VAL A 1 -12.14 4.35 10.04
N GLY A 2 -12.92 5.17 9.31
CA GLY A 2 -13.83 4.65 8.27
C GLY A 2 -13.19 3.86 7.11
N LEU A 3 -11.88 3.99 6.88
CA LEU A 3 -11.10 3.19 5.91
C LEU A 3 -10.09 2.26 6.59
N SER A 4 -10.04 2.23 7.92
CA SER A 4 -9.17 1.31 8.67
C SER A 4 -9.64 -0.11 8.46
N ASP A 5 -8.70 -1.01 8.22
CA ASP A 5 -8.97 -2.43 8.15
C ASP A 5 -9.11 -3.02 9.56
N GLU A 6 -9.92 -4.05 9.73
CA GLU A 6 -10.12 -4.71 11.02
C GLU A 6 -10.14 -6.23 10.81
N TYR A 7 -9.32 -6.93 11.58
CA TYR A 7 -9.28 -8.39 11.55
C TYR A 7 -8.82 -8.94 12.91
N MET A 8 -9.44 -10.04 13.35
CA MET A 8 -9.13 -10.70 14.62
C MET A 8 -9.12 -9.76 15.85
N GLY A 9 -9.98 -8.74 15.86
CA GLY A 9 -10.06 -7.77 16.95
C GLY A 9 -8.92 -6.75 17.00
N GLU A 10 -8.09 -6.68 15.96
CA GLU A 10 -7.05 -5.66 15.77
C GLU A 10 -7.39 -4.75 14.59
N THR A 11 -7.29 -3.44 14.82
CA THR A 11 -7.60 -2.40 13.83
C THR A 11 -6.31 -1.80 13.28
N ALA A 12 -6.19 -1.78 11.95
CA ALA A 12 -5.09 -1.12 11.26
C ALA A 12 -5.13 0.39 11.45
N VAL A 13 -3.95 1.03 11.46
CA VAL A 13 -3.87 2.49 11.46
C VAL A 13 -4.61 3.06 10.24
N PRO A 14 -5.34 4.18 10.40
CA PRO A 14 -6.07 4.76 9.28
C PRO A 14 -5.10 5.18 8.16
N PRO A 15 -5.52 5.15 6.89
CA PRO A 15 -4.69 5.61 5.79
C PRO A 15 -4.25 7.06 6.01
N VAL A 16 -2.97 7.33 5.79
CA VAL A 16 -2.37 8.67 5.98
C VAL A 16 -1.76 9.17 4.69
N THR A 17 -1.97 10.44 4.37
CA THR A 17 -1.27 11.08 3.25
C THR A 17 0.20 11.21 3.59
N LEU A 18 1.06 10.61 2.78
CA LEU A 18 2.51 10.75 2.92
C LEU A 18 3.06 11.89 2.07
N ARG A 19 2.42 12.15 0.93
CA ARG A 19 2.82 13.24 0.04
C ARG A 19 1.65 13.79 -0.73
N PHE A 20 1.65 15.10 -0.86
CA PHE A 20 0.77 15.87 -1.73
C PHE A 20 1.65 16.86 -2.51
N LYS A 21 1.60 16.81 -3.84
CA LYS A 21 2.47 17.64 -4.69
C LYS A 21 1.77 18.03 -5.99
N ASP A 22 1.81 19.31 -6.34
CA ASP A 22 1.51 19.74 -7.70
C ASP A 22 2.65 19.31 -8.65
N LEU A 23 2.32 19.04 -9.91
CA LEU A 23 3.29 18.54 -10.88
C LEU A 23 3.75 19.61 -11.86
N LYS A 24 3.63 20.89 -11.48
CA LYS A 24 4.08 21.99 -12.30
C LYS A 24 5.61 22.07 -12.25
N PRO A 25 6.31 22.10 -13.40
CA PRO A 25 7.77 22.08 -13.42
C PRO A 25 8.38 23.41 -12.95
N GLU A 26 7.71 24.52 -13.24
CA GLU A 26 8.16 25.87 -12.95
C GLU A 26 7.01 26.82 -12.68
N TYR A 27 7.32 27.98 -12.10
CA TYR A 27 6.33 29.04 -11.92
C TYR A 27 5.81 29.55 -13.26
N SER A 28 4.49 29.70 -13.37
CA SER A 28 3.84 30.40 -14.49
C SER A 28 2.45 30.90 -14.08
N VAL A 29 1.85 31.80 -14.86
CA VAL A 29 0.48 32.30 -14.62
C VAL A 29 -0.62 31.29 -14.99
N GLN A 30 -0.27 30.14 -15.56
CA GLN A 30 -1.23 29.10 -15.96
C GLN A 30 -1.68 28.25 -14.76
N THR A 31 -2.92 27.78 -14.80
CA THR A 31 -3.44 26.82 -13.81
C THR A 31 -2.67 25.51 -13.85
N ASN A 32 -2.44 24.91 -12.69
CA ASN A 32 -1.85 23.58 -12.62
C ASN A 32 -2.75 22.56 -13.33
N ARG A 33 -2.15 21.62 -14.05
CA ARG A 33 -2.88 20.58 -14.80
C ARG A 33 -2.99 19.28 -14.02
N ASP A 34 -1.92 18.91 -13.32
CA ASP A 34 -1.79 17.58 -12.74
C ASP A 34 -1.27 17.68 -11.29
N THR A 35 -1.77 16.81 -10.42
CA THR A 35 -1.36 16.71 -9.01
C THR A 35 -1.17 15.24 -8.67
N SER A 36 -0.20 14.93 -7.82
CA SER A 36 -0.02 13.58 -7.28
C SER A 36 -0.24 13.58 -5.77
N VAL A 37 -0.99 12.58 -5.31
CA VAL A 37 -1.22 12.29 -3.89
C VAL A 37 -1.01 10.81 -3.70
N TYR A 38 -0.24 10.41 -2.71
CA TYR A 38 -0.18 9.02 -2.30
C TYR A 38 -0.32 8.87 -0.80
N PHE A 39 -0.86 7.72 -0.42
CA PHE A 39 -1.25 7.39 0.93
C PHE A 39 -0.48 6.15 1.37
N ASN A 40 -0.08 6.09 2.64
CA ASN A 40 0.20 4.82 3.26
C ASN A 40 -1.14 4.18 3.63
N PHE A 41 -1.38 2.94 3.23
CA PHE A 41 -2.62 2.22 3.49
C PHE A 41 -2.30 0.86 4.13
N SER A 42 -2.41 0.79 5.45
CA SER A 42 -2.19 -0.46 6.19
C SER A 42 -3.40 -1.38 6.07
N THR A 43 -3.15 -2.65 5.74
CA THR A 43 -4.17 -3.70 5.65
C THR A 43 -3.82 -4.86 6.57
N HIS A 44 -4.85 -5.51 7.09
CA HIS A 44 -4.79 -6.72 7.90
C HIS A 44 -5.42 -7.92 7.16
N ILE A 45 -6.41 -7.64 6.30
CA ILE A 45 -7.13 -8.63 5.49
C ILE A 45 -7.56 -8.09 4.12
N SER A 46 -7.74 -6.77 3.97
CA SER A 46 -8.15 -6.14 2.72
C SER A 46 -7.08 -6.38 1.64
N THR A 47 -7.50 -7.02 0.57
CA THR A 47 -6.69 -7.29 -0.62
C THR A 47 -6.50 -6.02 -1.47
N PRO A 48 -5.51 -5.96 -2.37
CA PRO A 48 -5.25 -4.79 -3.21
C PRO A 48 -6.47 -4.33 -4.04
N ASP A 49 -7.24 -5.27 -4.60
CA ASP A 49 -8.50 -4.96 -5.30
C ASP A 49 -9.54 -4.30 -4.39
N VAL A 50 -9.76 -4.84 -3.18
CA VAL A 50 -10.69 -4.25 -2.19
C VAL A 50 -10.25 -2.84 -1.80
N VAL A 51 -8.94 -2.62 -1.60
CA VAL A 51 -8.40 -1.28 -1.31
C VAL A 51 -8.65 -0.33 -2.47
N LEU A 52 -8.41 -0.76 -3.72
CA LEU A 52 -8.66 0.05 -4.90
C LEU A 52 -10.15 0.41 -5.05
N GLU A 53 -11.07 -0.52 -4.80
CA GLU A 53 -12.51 -0.25 -4.86
C GLU A 53 -12.93 0.78 -3.81
N LYS A 54 -12.45 0.63 -2.56
CA LYS A 54 -12.70 1.59 -1.49
C LYS A 54 -12.21 2.99 -1.88
N LEU A 55 -10.97 3.09 -2.38
CA LEU A 55 -10.39 4.37 -2.80
C LEU A 55 -11.08 4.95 -4.04
N LYS A 56 -11.50 4.10 -4.98
CA LYS A 56 -12.25 4.50 -6.17
C LYS A 56 -13.58 5.15 -5.80
N LYS A 57 -14.33 4.55 -4.88
CA LYS A 57 -15.58 5.13 -4.40
C LYS A 57 -15.36 6.49 -3.73
N VAL A 58 -14.37 6.59 -2.84
CA VAL A 58 -14.03 7.88 -2.19
C VAL A 58 -13.60 8.93 -3.22
N ALA A 59 -12.85 8.54 -4.24
CA ALA A 59 -12.43 9.42 -5.32
C ALA A 59 -13.62 9.87 -6.18
N GLU A 60 -14.56 8.99 -6.50
CA GLU A 60 -15.79 9.31 -7.23
C GLU A 60 -16.65 10.30 -6.46
N ASP A 61 -16.92 10.03 -5.17
CA ASP A 61 -17.68 10.91 -4.28
C ASP A 61 -17.01 12.30 -4.17
N SER A 62 -15.69 12.32 -4.04
CA SER A 62 -14.91 13.57 -3.98
C SER A 62 -14.95 14.34 -5.29
N PHE A 63 -14.93 13.64 -6.43
CA PHE A 63 -15.01 14.24 -7.76
C PHE A 63 -16.37 14.90 -7.96
N ASP A 64 -17.46 14.17 -7.66
CA ASP A 64 -18.83 14.67 -7.78
C ASP A 64 -19.04 15.93 -6.92
N GLU A 65 -18.52 15.93 -5.69
CA GLU A 65 -18.57 17.09 -4.80
C GLU A 65 -17.84 18.31 -5.37
N VAL A 66 -16.68 18.11 -6.00
CA VAL A 66 -15.94 19.17 -6.69
C VAL A 66 -16.71 19.69 -7.90
N ILE A 67 -17.28 18.83 -8.74
CA ILE A 67 -18.11 19.25 -9.89
C ILE A 67 -19.30 20.07 -9.41
N ARG A 68 -19.97 19.62 -8.35
CA ARG A 68 -21.13 20.30 -7.76
C ARG A 68 -20.74 21.69 -7.27
N LYS A 69 -19.68 21.79 -6.46
CA LYS A 69 -19.15 23.06 -5.96
C LYS A 69 -18.77 23.99 -7.12
N LEU A 70 -18.05 23.48 -8.11
CA LEU A 70 -17.58 24.27 -9.24
C LEU A 70 -18.73 24.83 -10.09
N ASN A 71 -19.79 24.05 -10.31
CA ASN A 71 -20.99 24.52 -10.99
C ASN A 71 -21.74 25.60 -10.20
N LEU A 72 -21.81 25.48 -8.87
CA LEU A 72 -22.42 26.51 -8.01
C LEU A 72 -21.64 27.82 -8.07
N GLU A 73 -20.31 27.76 -8.00
CA GLU A 73 -19.45 28.93 -8.11
C GLU A 73 -19.53 29.55 -9.52
N TYR A 74 -19.55 28.72 -10.57
CA TYR A 74 -19.70 29.20 -11.95
C TYR A 74 -21.05 29.88 -12.20
N LEU A 75 -22.12 29.36 -11.61
CA LEU A 75 -23.44 30.02 -11.61
C LEU A 75 -23.39 31.39 -10.92
N SER A 76 -22.74 31.48 -9.75
CA SER A 76 -22.56 32.75 -9.05
C SER A 76 -21.76 33.76 -9.88
N PHE A 77 -20.67 33.31 -10.50
CA PHE A 77 -19.83 34.13 -11.38
C PHE A 77 -20.58 34.67 -12.60
N THR A 78 -21.26 33.78 -13.34
CA THR A 78 -22.01 34.17 -14.56
C THR A 78 -23.13 35.14 -14.24
N ARG A 79 -23.82 34.99 -13.10
CA ARG A 79 -24.82 35.96 -12.62
C ARG A 79 -24.21 37.33 -12.32
N LYS A 80 -23.08 37.40 -11.62
CA LYS A 80 -22.39 38.68 -11.31
C LYS A 80 -21.93 39.40 -12.57
N MET A 81 -21.53 38.65 -13.59
CA MET A 81 -21.01 39.19 -14.86
C MET A 81 -22.10 39.43 -15.91
N ASN A 82 -23.38 39.15 -15.61
CA ASN A 82 -24.49 39.16 -16.58
C ASN A 82 -24.21 38.32 -17.84
N LEU A 83 -23.56 37.16 -17.68
CA LEU A 83 -23.26 36.24 -18.77
C LEU A 83 -24.33 35.13 -18.87
N PRO A 84 -24.61 34.60 -20.07
CA PRO A 84 -25.41 33.40 -20.23
C PRO A 84 -24.81 32.24 -19.44
N HIS A 85 -25.65 31.54 -18.67
CA HIS A 85 -25.23 30.40 -17.88
C HIS A 85 -25.51 29.08 -18.60
N LYS A 86 -24.51 28.20 -18.63
CA LYS A 86 -24.64 26.78 -18.96
C LYS A 86 -23.81 25.99 -17.97
N ALA A 87 -24.33 24.87 -17.47
CA ALA A 87 -23.57 23.98 -16.61
C ALA A 87 -22.26 23.55 -17.29
N LEU A 88 -21.20 23.45 -16.50
CA LEU A 88 -19.91 22.96 -16.96
C LEU A 88 -20.04 21.50 -17.40
N PRO A 89 -19.34 21.08 -18.47
CA PRO A 89 -19.60 19.79 -19.12
C PRO A 89 -19.00 18.58 -18.38
N TRP A 90 -18.16 18.82 -17.37
CA TRP A 90 -17.39 17.78 -16.70
C TRP A 90 -18.28 16.81 -15.95
N LYS A 91 -17.88 15.54 -15.99
CA LYS A 91 -18.50 14.42 -15.31
C LYS A 91 -17.44 13.66 -14.54
N THR A 92 -17.87 12.93 -13.52
CA THR A 92 -16.96 12.10 -12.72
C THR A 92 -16.26 11.08 -13.59
N SER A 93 -14.94 11.07 -13.48
CA SER A 93 -14.02 10.26 -14.27
C SER A 93 -12.92 9.73 -13.36
N VAL A 94 -13.09 8.50 -12.88
CA VAL A 94 -12.15 7.82 -11.99
C VAL A 94 -11.83 6.44 -12.54
N HIS A 95 -10.54 6.19 -12.72
CA HIS A 95 -10.04 4.99 -13.38
C HIS A 95 -8.92 4.36 -12.57
N THR A 96 -8.82 3.04 -12.61
CA THR A 96 -7.61 2.35 -12.17
C THR A 96 -6.59 2.35 -13.29
N TYR A 97 -5.30 2.26 -12.96
CA TYR A 97 -4.23 2.19 -13.95
C TYR A 97 -4.44 1.03 -14.92
N ASP A 98 -4.80 -0.15 -14.41
CA ASP A 98 -5.10 -1.32 -15.22
C ASP A 98 -6.18 -1.05 -16.29
N LYS A 99 -7.27 -0.39 -15.89
CA LYS A 99 -8.35 -0.03 -16.81
C LYS A 99 -7.87 0.94 -17.89
N VAL A 100 -7.09 1.97 -17.53
CA VAL A 100 -6.52 2.90 -18.51
C VAL A 100 -5.57 2.17 -19.44
N PHE A 101 -4.75 1.28 -18.90
CA PHE A 101 -3.82 0.48 -19.65
C PHE A 101 -4.56 -0.35 -20.71
N ASP A 102 -5.63 -1.06 -20.35
CA ASP A 102 -6.40 -1.85 -21.30
C ASP A 102 -7.18 -1.02 -22.33
N GLU A 103 -7.69 0.16 -21.96
CA GLU A 103 -8.32 1.07 -22.94
C GLU A 103 -7.31 1.60 -23.96
N VAL A 104 -6.09 1.92 -23.52
CA VAL A 104 -5.00 2.37 -24.41
C VAL A 104 -4.57 1.27 -25.38
N LYS A 105 -4.69 -0.03 -25.03
CA LYS A 105 -4.36 -1.17 -25.92
C LYS A 105 -5.00 -1.04 -27.30
N ARG A 106 -6.26 -0.60 -27.34
CA ARG A 106 -7.04 -0.49 -28.58
C ARG A 106 -6.54 0.62 -29.50
N LEU A 107 -5.83 1.60 -28.92
CA LEU A 107 -5.29 2.76 -29.62
C LEU A 107 -3.82 2.57 -29.98
N VAL A 108 -3.07 1.98 -29.05
CA VAL A 108 -1.63 1.77 -29.12
C VAL A 108 -1.34 0.34 -28.64
N PRO A 109 -1.35 -0.65 -29.54
CA PRO A 109 -1.11 -2.05 -29.19
C PRO A 109 0.22 -2.26 -28.45
N ASP A 110 1.26 -1.54 -28.86
CA ASP A 110 2.64 -1.63 -28.33
C ASP A 110 2.88 -0.79 -27.06
N ARG A 111 1.82 -0.36 -26.36
CA ARG A 111 1.92 0.50 -25.17
C ARG A 111 2.86 -0.04 -24.10
N GLN A 112 2.93 -1.37 -23.89
CA GLN A 112 3.81 -1.97 -22.89
C GLN A 112 5.28 -1.65 -23.20
N LYS A 113 5.71 -1.92 -24.44
CA LYS A 113 7.07 -1.60 -24.89
C LYS A 113 7.38 -0.11 -24.75
N ILE A 114 6.42 0.77 -25.05
CA ILE A 114 6.60 2.23 -24.88
C ILE A 114 6.83 2.59 -23.41
N LEU A 115 6.11 1.95 -22.48
CA LEU A 115 6.29 2.18 -21.05
C LEU A 115 7.61 1.59 -20.54
N ASP A 116 8.02 0.42 -21.03
CA ASP A 116 9.31 -0.19 -20.67
C ASP A 116 10.49 0.67 -21.17
N ASP A 117 10.43 1.14 -22.43
CA ASP A 117 11.42 2.05 -23.01
C ASP A 117 11.47 3.38 -22.21
N GLU A 118 10.31 3.89 -21.77
CA GLU A 118 10.23 5.10 -20.94
C GLU A 118 10.81 4.89 -19.54
N ALA A 119 10.52 3.75 -18.89
CA ALA A 119 11.12 3.38 -17.62
C ALA A 119 12.65 3.34 -17.73
N ALA A 120 13.18 2.65 -18.75
CA ALA A 120 14.61 2.57 -19.01
C ALA A 120 15.23 3.95 -19.25
N ARG A 121 14.58 4.81 -20.03
CA ARG A 121 15.02 6.19 -20.28
C ARG A 121 15.14 6.98 -18.99
N ILE A 122 14.11 6.96 -18.16
CA ILE A 122 14.03 7.71 -16.90
C ILE A 122 15.07 7.23 -15.89
N MET A 123 15.25 5.91 -15.79
CA MET A 123 16.30 5.33 -14.94
C MET A 123 17.70 5.75 -15.41
N ASN A 124 17.95 5.77 -16.73
CA ASN A 124 19.23 6.25 -17.29
C ASN A 124 19.46 7.75 -17.07
N GLU A 125 18.40 8.54 -16.90
CA GLU A 125 18.46 9.95 -16.52
C GLU A 125 18.72 10.17 -15.02
N GLY A 126 18.88 9.11 -14.24
CA GLY A 126 19.25 9.14 -12.83
C GLY A 126 18.07 9.16 -11.86
N ILE A 127 16.84 8.99 -12.34
CA ILE A 127 15.68 8.85 -11.46
C ILE A 127 15.64 7.40 -10.95
N SER A 128 15.86 7.22 -9.64
CA SER A 128 15.89 5.91 -8.99
C SER A 128 14.75 5.67 -7.99
N ASP A 129 14.01 6.71 -7.60
CA ASP A 129 12.83 6.54 -6.73
C ASP A 129 11.71 5.86 -7.53
N GLU A 130 11.38 4.63 -7.16
CA GLU A 130 10.37 3.79 -7.82
C GLU A 130 8.97 4.44 -7.84
N ARG A 131 8.64 5.28 -6.85
CA ARG A 131 7.38 6.04 -6.83
C ARG A 131 7.37 7.14 -7.87
N GLU A 132 8.50 7.82 -8.04
CA GLU A 132 8.66 8.82 -9.10
C GLU A 132 8.60 8.15 -10.47
N ILE A 133 9.25 6.99 -10.66
CA ILE A 133 9.15 6.21 -11.90
C ILE A 133 7.69 5.83 -12.18
N SER A 134 6.98 5.29 -11.18
CA SER A 134 5.56 4.92 -11.30
C SER A 134 4.70 6.10 -11.77
N LEU A 135 4.90 7.28 -11.18
CA LEU A 135 4.21 8.51 -11.57
C LEU A 135 4.50 8.89 -13.03
N HIS A 136 5.75 8.80 -13.47
CA HIS A 136 6.11 9.08 -14.86
C HIS A 136 5.44 8.09 -15.83
N LEU A 137 5.38 6.81 -15.49
CA LEU A 137 4.71 5.79 -16.31
C LEU A 137 3.21 6.05 -16.41
N VAL A 138 2.55 6.43 -15.32
CA VAL A 138 1.13 6.83 -15.34
C VAL A 138 0.92 8.04 -16.25
N LYS A 139 1.76 9.07 -16.13
CA LYS A 139 1.70 10.26 -17.01
C LYS A 139 1.92 9.87 -18.47
N LYS A 140 2.93 9.04 -18.75
CA LYS A 140 3.21 8.55 -20.10
C LYS A 140 2.01 7.80 -20.67
N LEU A 141 1.43 6.87 -19.91
CA LEU A 141 0.25 6.12 -20.32
C LEU A 141 -0.93 7.05 -20.65
N HIS A 142 -1.17 8.07 -19.82
CA HIS A 142 -2.21 9.07 -20.07
C HIS A 142 -1.97 9.86 -21.37
N THR A 143 -0.71 10.11 -21.78
CA THR A 143 -0.42 10.75 -23.08
C THR A 143 -0.86 9.90 -24.28
N LEU A 144 -0.88 8.58 -24.12
CA LEU A 144 -1.31 7.63 -25.15
C LEU A 144 -2.84 7.47 -25.19
N TRP A 145 -3.54 7.93 -24.15
CA TRP A 145 -4.99 7.84 -24.05
C TRP A 145 -5.68 9.02 -24.75
N ARG A 146 -6.89 8.79 -25.29
CA ARG A 146 -7.68 9.83 -25.97
C ARG A 146 -8.40 10.76 -25.00
N GLU A 147 -8.66 10.32 -23.78
CA GLU A 147 -9.35 11.14 -22.79
C GLU A 147 -8.46 12.33 -22.37
N LYS A 148 -9.07 13.51 -22.31
CA LYS A 148 -8.42 14.78 -21.95
C LYS A 148 -9.25 15.61 -20.97
N ASP A 149 -10.48 15.17 -20.66
CA ASP A 149 -11.25 15.74 -19.56
C ASP A 149 -10.57 15.46 -18.21
N PRO A 150 -10.86 16.27 -17.17
CA PRO A 150 -10.34 16.02 -15.82
C PRO A 150 -10.68 14.60 -15.36
N LEU A 151 -9.69 13.91 -14.81
CA LEU A 151 -9.82 12.51 -14.37
C LEU A 151 -8.89 12.22 -13.19
N ILE A 152 -9.20 11.15 -12.46
CA ILE A 152 -8.33 10.57 -11.42
C ILE A 152 -7.88 9.18 -11.87
N ILE A 153 -6.58 8.91 -11.83
CA ILE A 153 -6.02 7.56 -12.03
C ILE A 153 -5.53 7.03 -10.68
N LEU A 154 -6.08 5.91 -10.23
CA LEU A 154 -5.66 5.18 -9.05
C LEU A 154 -4.70 4.06 -9.42
N TYR A 155 -3.62 3.95 -8.67
CA TYR A 155 -2.58 2.95 -8.88
C TYR A 155 -1.82 2.70 -7.58
N PHE A 156 -1.15 1.56 -7.51
CA PHE A 156 -0.20 1.24 -6.45
C PHE A 156 1.19 1.75 -6.81
N SER A 157 1.84 2.34 -5.82
CA SER A 157 3.24 2.76 -5.93
C SER A 157 4.07 1.88 -5.00
N PRO A 158 5.26 1.43 -5.41
CA PRO A 158 6.15 0.65 -4.55
C PRO A 158 6.56 1.39 -3.26
N PRO A 159 6.97 0.66 -2.21
CA PRO A 159 6.95 -0.80 -2.08
C PRO A 159 5.57 -1.35 -1.65
N TYR A 160 5.31 -2.63 -1.93
CA TYR A 160 4.18 -3.37 -1.38
C TYR A 160 4.65 -4.31 -0.27
N TYR A 161 4.03 -4.17 0.91
CA TYR A 161 4.22 -5.09 2.04
C TYR A 161 2.98 -5.98 2.16
N PRO A 162 3.09 -7.29 1.88
CA PRO A 162 1.98 -8.22 2.07
C PRO A 162 1.53 -8.23 3.55
N HIS A 163 0.22 -8.15 3.77
CA HIS A 163 -0.32 -8.42 5.10
C HIS A 163 -0.26 -9.93 5.35
N MET A 164 0.12 -10.31 6.56
CA MET A 164 0.24 -11.71 6.97
C MET A 164 -0.22 -11.85 8.41
N ALA A 165 -0.85 -12.98 8.73
CA ALA A 165 -1.23 -13.32 10.08
C ALA A 165 -1.02 -14.82 10.31
N VAL A 166 -0.40 -15.17 11.43
CA VAL A 166 -0.32 -16.55 11.92
C VAL A 166 -1.66 -16.86 12.60
N THR A 167 -2.46 -17.70 11.95
CA THR A 167 -3.86 -17.98 12.31
C THR A 167 -4.08 -19.37 12.89
N GLY A 168 -3.09 -20.25 12.79
CA GLY A 168 -3.23 -21.66 13.17
C GLY A 168 -3.81 -22.52 12.05
N LYS A 169 -3.73 -22.06 10.79
CA LYS A 169 -4.27 -22.81 9.64
C LYS A 169 -3.40 -24.00 9.24
N THR A 170 -2.11 -23.98 9.60
CA THR A 170 -1.15 -25.07 9.36
C THR A 170 -0.65 -25.67 10.68
N PRO A 171 -0.14 -26.92 10.68
CA PRO A 171 0.53 -27.50 11.84
C PRO A 171 1.67 -26.63 12.37
N GLU A 172 2.46 -26.03 11.48
CA GLU A 172 3.58 -25.15 11.84
C GLU A 172 3.11 -23.85 12.49
N GLU A 173 2.03 -23.25 11.99
CA GLU A 173 1.40 -22.08 12.63
C GLU A 173 0.85 -22.42 14.01
N ASN A 174 0.15 -23.55 14.16
CA ASN A 174 -0.40 -23.97 15.46
C ASN A 174 0.71 -24.20 16.47
N LYS A 175 1.75 -24.94 16.07
CA LYS A 175 2.92 -25.17 16.91
C LYS A 175 3.57 -23.87 17.36
N LEU A 176 3.72 -22.90 16.45
CA LEU A 176 4.27 -21.59 16.79
C LEU A 176 3.38 -20.86 17.80
N LEU A 177 2.06 -20.87 17.61
CA LEU A 177 1.12 -20.21 18.53
C LEU A 177 1.14 -20.86 19.91
N GLU A 178 1.14 -22.19 20.00
CA GLU A 178 1.22 -22.92 21.27
C GLU A 178 2.50 -22.58 22.04
N ILE A 179 3.66 -22.58 21.36
CA ILE A 179 4.94 -22.20 21.98
C ILE A 179 4.88 -20.76 22.51
N LEU A 180 4.32 -19.83 21.74
CA LEU A 180 4.23 -18.43 22.15
C LEU A 180 3.27 -18.23 23.32
N ASP A 181 2.15 -18.95 23.34
CA ASP A 181 1.17 -18.89 24.43
C ASP A 181 1.77 -19.47 25.73
N ASP A 182 2.47 -20.60 25.66
CA ASP A 182 3.17 -21.19 26.81
C ASP A 182 4.22 -20.22 27.39
N LEU A 183 5.06 -19.65 26.52
CA LEU A 183 6.09 -18.68 26.92
C LEU A 183 5.52 -17.39 27.51
N ALA A 184 4.32 -16.98 27.09
CA ALA A 184 3.65 -15.80 27.62
C ALA A 184 3.09 -16.05 29.04
N VAL A 185 2.59 -17.25 29.33
CA VAL A 185 2.02 -17.62 30.64
C VAL A 185 3.09 -17.76 31.72
N GLU A 186 4.30 -18.21 31.38
CA GLU A 186 5.37 -18.45 32.35
C GLU A 186 5.99 -17.18 33.00
N ARG A 187 5.63 -15.97 32.55
CA ARG A 187 6.32 -14.71 32.91
C ARG A 187 5.39 -13.75 33.69
N ASP A 188 5.47 -13.79 35.02
CA ASP A 188 4.58 -13.05 35.94
C ASP A 188 4.90 -11.53 36.07
N VAL A 189 6.16 -11.13 35.82
CA VAL A 189 6.63 -9.75 36.07
C VAL A 189 6.35 -8.80 34.90
N HIS A 190 6.33 -9.32 33.67
CA HIS A 190 6.04 -8.56 32.45
C HIS A 190 5.06 -9.35 31.58
N PRO A 191 3.75 -9.03 31.64
CA PRO A 191 2.76 -9.76 30.86
C PRO A 191 3.02 -9.56 29.37
N ILE A 192 3.42 -10.63 28.68
CA ILE A 192 3.62 -10.64 27.25
C ILE A 192 2.27 -10.89 26.59
N LYS A 193 1.94 -10.11 25.56
CA LYS A 193 0.72 -10.32 24.78
C LYS A 193 1.09 -10.54 23.33
N ALA A 194 0.72 -11.71 22.80
CA ALA A 194 0.79 -11.96 21.37
C ALA A 194 -0.16 -10.99 20.64
N ARG A 195 0.38 -10.33 19.61
CA ARG A 195 -0.37 -9.51 18.66
C ARG A 195 -0.29 -10.18 17.30
N LYS A 196 -1.40 -10.17 16.56
CA LYS A 196 -1.44 -10.77 15.22
C LYS A 196 -0.78 -9.86 14.19
N PHE A 197 -0.90 -8.55 14.38
CA PHE A 197 -0.34 -7.56 13.47
C PHE A 197 0.70 -6.69 14.16
N TYR A 198 1.85 -6.54 13.50
CA TYR A 198 2.87 -5.61 13.91
C TYR A 198 2.48 -4.20 13.48
N PRO A 199 2.42 -3.20 14.38
CA PRO A 199 1.90 -1.86 14.05
C PRO A 199 2.88 -1.01 13.23
N TYR A 200 4.06 -1.55 12.92
CA TYR A 200 5.09 -0.91 12.10
C TYR A 200 5.41 -1.78 10.87
N ILE A 201 6.39 -1.35 10.08
CA ILE A 201 6.84 -2.07 8.90
C ILE A 201 7.82 -3.18 9.33
N SER A 202 7.69 -4.36 8.75
CA SER A 202 8.62 -5.47 8.94
C SER A 202 8.82 -6.22 7.64
N ASP A 203 10.06 -6.57 7.34
CA ASP A 203 10.39 -7.42 6.19
C ASP A 203 9.93 -8.87 6.37
N LEU A 204 9.47 -9.24 7.58
CA LEU A 204 8.78 -10.50 7.82
C LEU A 204 7.50 -10.64 6.97
N SER A 205 6.92 -9.54 6.50
CA SER A 205 5.84 -9.53 5.52
C SER A 205 6.20 -10.17 4.17
N TYR A 206 7.47 -10.46 3.89
CA TYR A 206 7.91 -11.11 2.65
C TYR A 206 8.14 -12.62 2.81
N PHE A 207 7.53 -13.27 3.81
CA PHE A 207 7.68 -14.71 4.03
C PHE A 207 6.41 -15.52 3.71
N SER A 208 5.31 -14.84 3.39
CA SER A 208 4.04 -15.42 2.92
C SER A 208 3.31 -14.37 2.07
N LEU A 209 2.35 -14.82 1.27
CA LEU A 209 1.55 -13.94 0.41
C LEU A 209 0.06 -14.18 0.66
N PRO A 210 -0.79 -13.17 0.40
CA PRO A 210 -2.22 -13.39 0.22
C PRO A 210 -2.50 -14.25 -1.02
N GLU A 211 -3.76 -14.58 -1.24
CA GLU A 211 -4.23 -15.38 -2.37
C GLU A 211 -3.81 -14.83 -3.74
N GLU A 212 -3.67 -15.71 -4.74
CA GLU A 212 -3.15 -15.38 -6.09
C GLU A 212 -3.88 -14.20 -6.77
N GLU A 213 -5.20 -14.16 -6.68
CA GLU A 213 -6.01 -13.11 -7.32
C GLU A 213 -5.66 -11.71 -6.80
N SER A 214 -5.32 -11.62 -5.52
CA SER A 214 -4.88 -10.37 -4.88
C SER A 214 -3.56 -9.88 -5.45
N VAL A 215 -2.64 -10.81 -5.72
CA VAL A 215 -1.30 -10.54 -6.25
C VAL A 215 -1.38 -10.07 -7.71
N GLU A 216 -2.24 -10.67 -8.53
CA GLU A 216 -2.45 -10.23 -9.91
C GLU A 216 -3.08 -8.83 -9.98
N SER A 217 -4.04 -8.52 -9.10
CA SER A 217 -4.62 -7.17 -9.00
C SER A 217 -3.55 -6.11 -8.68
N LEU A 218 -2.64 -6.42 -7.75
CA LEU A 218 -1.49 -5.57 -7.42
C LEU A 218 -0.62 -5.32 -8.66
N LYS A 219 -0.16 -6.39 -9.33
CA LYS A 219 0.72 -6.32 -10.50
C LYS A 219 0.13 -5.46 -11.60
N ARG A 220 -1.15 -5.70 -11.93
CA ARG A 220 -1.86 -4.96 -12.99
C ARG A 220 -2.05 -3.48 -12.66
N ASN A 221 -2.10 -3.12 -11.39
CA ASN A 221 -2.28 -1.74 -10.93
C ASN A 221 -1.02 -1.08 -10.39
N MET A 222 0.15 -1.69 -10.52
CA MET A 222 1.44 -1.13 -10.10
C MET A 222 2.31 -0.82 -11.32
N PRO A 223 2.31 0.44 -11.82
CA PRO A 223 3.18 0.86 -12.89
C PRO A 223 4.65 0.60 -12.51
N GLY A 224 5.39 -0.09 -13.37
CA GLY A 224 6.79 -0.42 -13.09
C GLY A 224 7.01 -1.77 -12.38
N PHE A 225 5.94 -2.52 -12.08
CA PHE A 225 6.10 -3.89 -11.58
C PHE A 225 6.80 -4.77 -12.62
N GLY A 226 7.83 -5.51 -12.19
CA GLY A 226 8.67 -6.35 -13.06
C GLY A 226 9.69 -5.57 -13.89
N THR A 227 9.77 -4.24 -13.75
CA THR A 227 10.76 -3.39 -14.45
C THR A 227 11.57 -2.56 -13.45
N SER A 228 10.99 -1.48 -12.94
CA SER A 228 11.64 -0.63 -11.93
C SER A 228 11.48 -1.16 -10.51
N TYR A 229 10.44 -1.97 -10.24
CA TYR A 229 10.21 -2.63 -8.96
C TYR A 229 10.05 -4.14 -9.19
N ILE A 230 10.85 -4.94 -8.49
CA ILE A 230 10.86 -6.39 -8.61
C ILE A 230 10.58 -6.98 -7.23
N LEU A 231 9.54 -7.79 -7.12
CA LEU A 231 9.21 -8.56 -5.93
C LEU A 231 9.14 -10.05 -6.32
N PRO A 232 9.94 -10.94 -5.68
CA PRO A 232 10.02 -12.36 -6.03
C PRO A 232 8.81 -13.13 -5.50
N LEU A 233 7.65 -12.91 -6.09
CA LEU A 233 6.37 -13.41 -5.59
C LEU A 233 6.30 -14.94 -5.56
N ASP A 234 6.87 -15.62 -6.56
CA ASP A 234 6.84 -17.07 -6.66
C ASP A 234 7.71 -17.70 -5.57
N GLU A 235 8.89 -17.12 -5.30
CA GLU A 235 9.78 -17.55 -4.23
C GLU A 235 9.18 -17.30 -2.85
N ILE A 236 8.51 -16.17 -2.62
CA ILE A 236 7.80 -15.91 -1.34
C ILE A 236 6.68 -16.93 -1.15
N ARG A 237 5.96 -17.27 -2.22
CA ARG A 237 4.87 -18.26 -2.18
C ARG A 237 5.37 -19.69 -1.94
N GLU A 238 6.53 -20.04 -2.49
CA GLU A 238 7.16 -21.34 -2.23
C GLU A 238 7.63 -21.45 -0.77
N LEU A 239 8.08 -20.33 -0.20
CA LEU A 239 8.55 -20.27 1.19
C LEU A 239 7.40 -20.44 2.21
N ASP A 240 6.33 -19.65 2.07
CA ASP A 240 5.11 -19.66 2.91
C ASP A 240 5.34 -20.03 4.39
N LEU A 241 6.21 -19.29 5.06
CA LEU A 241 6.62 -19.57 6.44
C LEU A 241 5.77 -18.81 7.46
N PRO A 242 5.38 -19.45 8.58
CA PRO A 242 4.86 -18.72 9.72
C PRO A 242 5.96 -17.85 10.33
N VAL A 243 5.66 -16.58 10.56
CA VAL A 243 6.61 -15.63 11.15
C VAL A 243 6.07 -15.08 12.46
N THR A 244 6.99 -14.83 13.39
CA THR A 244 6.72 -14.05 14.60
C THR A 244 7.79 -13.00 14.77
N ASN A 245 7.38 -11.81 15.21
CA ASN A 245 8.31 -10.73 15.55
C ASN A 245 8.43 -10.66 17.07
N ILE A 246 9.61 -11.01 17.59
CA ILE A 246 9.90 -10.95 19.03
C ILE A 246 10.95 -9.87 19.23
N GLY A 247 10.53 -8.75 19.82
CA GLY A 247 11.36 -7.55 19.96
C GLY A 247 11.50 -7.05 21.39
N PRO A 248 12.40 -6.07 21.62
CA PRO A 248 12.58 -5.45 22.92
C PRO A 248 11.34 -4.68 23.36
N TYR A 249 11.20 -4.52 24.67
CA TYR A 249 10.23 -3.60 25.24
C TYR A 249 10.86 -2.22 25.34
N GLY A 250 10.32 -1.25 24.63
CA GLY A 250 10.89 0.07 24.51
C GLY A 250 9.85 1.13 24.16
N PHE A 251 10.33 2.35 23.97
CA PHE A 251 9.52 3.50 23.64
C PHE A 251 10.26 4.41 22.65
N ASP A 252 9.50 5.13 21.81
CA ASP A 252 10.01 6.12 20.85
C ASP A 252 11.02 5.58 19.81
N ALA A 253 10.76 4.40 19.24
CA ALA A 253 11.59 3.85 18.16
C ALA A 253 11.77 4.86 17.01
N HIS A 254 13.00 5.01 16.52
CA HIS A 254 13.41 5.98 15.49
C HIS A 254 13.24 7.46 15.88
N GLN A 255 13.19 7.77 17.17
CA GLN A 255 13.19 9.14 17.67
C GLN A 255 14.39 9.39 18.62
N TYR A 256 14.73 10.66 18.86
CA TYR A 256 15.86 11.00 19.73
C TYR A 256 15.66 10.58 21.20
N THR A 257 14.43 10.26 21.59
CA THR A 257 14.03 9.75 22.92
C THR A 257 13.96 8.23 22.98
N GLU A 258 14.39 7.53 21.92
CA GLU A 258 14.40 6.07 21.83
C GLU A 258 15.10 5.44 23.04
N ARG A 259 14.44 4.46 23.65
CA ARG A 259 14.95 3.74 24.83
C ARG A 259 14.31 2.37 24.95
N ILE A 260 15.02 1.46 25.60
CA ILE A 260 14.57 0.11 25.91
C ILE A 260 14.60 -0.13 27.41
N GLU A 261 13.76 -1.05 27.88
CA GLU A 261 13.82 -1.58 29.23
C GLU A 261 14.94 -2.63 29.27
N ILE A 262 15.91 -2.45 30.18
CA ILE A 262 17.18 -3.17 30.18
C ILE A 262 16.94 -4.63 30.59
N ASP A 263 16.17 -4.87 31.64
CA ASP A 263 16.04 -6.20 32.21
C ASP A 263 15.30 -7.16 31.25
N TYR A 264 14.24 -6.67 30.63
CA TYR A 264 13.51 -7.34 29.57
C TYR A 264 14.42 -7.56 28.36
N SER A 265 15.08 -6.51 27.85
CA SER A 265 15.75 -6.60 26.56
C SER A 265 17.04 -7.42 26.59
N PHE A 266 17.77 -7.44 27.72
CA PHE A 266 19.05 -8.15 27.84
C PHE A 266 18.96 -9.51 28.55
N TYR A 267 17.90 -9.79 29.30
CA TYR A 267 17.75 -11.08 29.99
C TYR A 267 16.50 -11.86 29.56
N THR A 268 15.35 -11.20 29.45
CA THR A 268 14.08 -11.88 29.13
C THR A 268 14.00 -12.21 27.64
N LEU A 269 14.25 -11.23 26.77
CA LEU A 269 14.13 -11.34 25.32
C LEU A 269 15.04 -12.40 24.70
N PRO A 270 16.35 -12.47 25.02
CA PRO A 270 17.22 -13.49 24.42
C PRO A 270 16.75 -14.91 24.73
N ASP A 271 16.26 -15.12 25.95
CA ASP A 271 15.72 -16.41 26.37
C ASP A 271 14.39 -16.72 25.65
N LEU A 272 13.48 -15.75 25.49
CA LEU A 272 12.24 -15.93 24.71
C LEU A 272 12.53 -16.35 23.26
N VAL A 273 13.48 -15.67 22.61
CA VAL A 273 13.89 -16.00 21.25
C VAL A 273 14.49 -17.40 21.19
N LEU A 274 15.39 -17.74 22.12
CA LEU A 274 16.01 -19.06 22.19
C LEU A 274 14.97 -20.16 22.40
N GLN A 275 14.07 -20.00 23.36
CA GLN A 275 13.03 -20.98 23.64
C GLN A 275 12.06 -21.14 22.47
N THR A 276 11.71 -20.06 21.78
CA THR A 276 10.87 -20.11 20.57
C THR A 276 11.55 -20.92 19.47
N VAL A 277 12.83 -20.63 19.18
CA VAL A 277 13.60 -21.36 18.17
C VAL A 277 13.74 -22.83 18.54
N MET A 278 14.11 -23.12 19.79
CA MET A 278 14.28 -24.50 20.27
C MET A 278 12.95 -25.27 20.27
N GLY A 279 11.83 -24.62 20.60
CA GLY A 279 10.49 -25.20 20.51
C GLY A 279 10.14 -25.57 19.06
N MET A 280 10.39 -24.67 18.11
CA MET A 280 10.14 -24.94 16.69
C MET A 280 11.02 -26.07 16.15
N LEU A 281 12.28 -26.18 16.59
CA LEU A 281 13.20 -27.24 16.17
C LEU A 281 12.94 -28.62 16.79
N LYS A 282 12.21 -28.70 17.91
CA LYS A 282 11.82 -29.99 18.50
C LYS A 282 10.86 -30.71 17.57
N ASN A 283 11.29 -31.78 16.92
CA ASN A 283 10.40 -32.61 16.10
C ASN A 283 9.35 -33.30 16.98
N GLU A 284 8.09 -33.35 16.52
CA GLU A 284 7.04 -34.19 17.10
C GLU A 284 7.22 -35.70 16.81
N LYS A 285 8.46 -36.16 16.65
CA LYS A 285 8.76 -37.59 16.48
C LYS A 285 9.54 -38.10 17.68
N ASN A 286 8.78 -38.58 18.67
CA ASN A 286 8.99 -39.86 19.34
C ASN A 286 7.90 -40.08 20.40
N ILE A 287 6.70 -40.52 19.98
CA ILE A 287 5.89 -41.52 20.69
C ILE A 287 5.31 -42.46 19.63
#